data_AF-A0A0M1J7X4-F1
#
_entry.id   AF-A0A0M1J7X4-F1
#
_cell.length_a   1.000
_cell.length_b   1.000
_cell.length_c   1.000
_cell.angle_alpha   90.00
_cell.angle_beta   90.00
_cell.angle_gamma   90.00
#
_symmetry.space_group_name_H-M   'P 1'
#
loop_
_entity.id
_entity.type
_entity.pdbx_description
1 polymer ?
#
loop_
_entity_poly.entity_id
_entity_poly.type
_entity_poly.pdbx_seq_one_letter_code
_entity_poly.pdbx_strand_id
1 'polypeptide(L)'
;MTTPENADYWTKNAFCTDYKVYTGPWSEITSTQRMDIIAALAALGSMNVNDPCNVATLCATWGFLVIPPPGFPELKISFYPHVASNNLNGILMQIYQIIATNAR
;
A
#
# COMPACT_ATOMS: atom_id res chain seq x y z
N MET A 1 15.40 21.21 11.46
CA MET A 1 14.35 20.26 11.87
C MET A 1 13.49 20.02 10.64
N THR A 2 13.74 18.93 9.92
CA THR A 2 13.05 18.59 8.68
C THR A 2 11.76 17.84 9.03
N THR A 3 10.65 18.42 8.59
CA THR A 3 9.30 17.86 8.59
C THR A 3 9.29 16.52 7.82
N PRO A 4 8.44 15.53 8.13
CA PRO A 4 8.40 14.29 7.34
C PRO A 4 7.59 14.54 6.06
N GLU A 5 8.28 14.90 4.98
CA GLU A 5 7.75 15.28 3.65
C GLU A 5 7.24 14.09 2.81
N ASN A 6 6.81 12.99 3.45
CA ASN A 6 6.62 11.70 2.75
C ASN A 6 5.15 11.33 2.47
N ALA A 7 4.19 12.22 2.74
CA ALA A 7 2.79 12.04 2.33
C ALA A 7 2.52 12.48 0.87
N ASP A 8 3.45 13.21 0.25
CA ASP A 8 3.29 13.80 -1.09
C ASP A 8 3.43 12.78 -2.24
N TYR A 9 3.87 11.54 -1.96
CA TYR A 9 3.93 10.47 -2.95
C TYR A 9 2.57 9.83 -3.27
N TRP A 10 1.57 10.09 -2.42
CA TRP A 10 0.26 9.46 -2.56
C TRP A 10 -0.74 10.42 -3.20
N THR A 11 -1.11 10.14 -4.45
CA THR A 11 -2.15 10.90 -5.13
C THR A 11 -3.51 10.40 -4.70
N LYS A 12 -4.32 11.29 -4.15
CA LYS A 12 -5.71 11.00 -3.77
C LYS A 12 -6.60 11.04 -5.01
N ASN A 13 -7.04 9.87 -5.48
CA ASN A 13 -7.70 9.76 -6.78
C ASN A 13 -9.23 9.78 -6.72
N ALA A 14 -9.85 9.32 -5.63
CA ALA A 14 -11.30 9.30 -5.51
C ALA A 14 -11.78 9.18 -4.05
N PHE A 15 -12.93 9.79 -3.78
CA PHE A 15 -13.85 9.34 -2.73
C PHE A 15 -14.98 8.59 -3.42
N CYS A 16 -15.00 7.27 -3.31
CA CYS A 16 -16.28 6.57 -3.41
C CYS A 16 -17.00 6.73 -2.08
N THR A 17 -18.33 6.63 -2.06
CA THR A 17 -19.14 6.67 -0.82
C THR A 17 -18.58 5.72 0.25
N ASP A 18 -17.98 4.62 -0.19
CA ASP A 18 -17.47 3.54 0.65
C ASP A 18 -15.96 3.59 0.91
N TYR A 19 -15.17 4.39 0.17
CA TYR A 19 -13.70 4.35 0.28
C TYR A 19 -12.98 5.66 -0.08
N LYS A 20 -11.87 5.93 0.62
CA LYS A 20 -10.86 6.94 0.26
C LYS A 20 -9.70 6.24 -0.44
N VAL A 21 -9.45 6.56 -1.71
CA VAL A 21 -8.44 5.88 -2.53
C VAL A 21 -7.21 6.74 -2.72
N TYR A 22 -6.04 6.15 -2.52
CA TYR A 22 -4.74 6.75 -2.79
C TYR A 22 -3.93 5.83 -3.72
N THR A 23 -3.15 6.41 -4.62
CA THR A 23 -2.11 5.70 -5.37
C THR A 23 -0.74 6.27 -5.09
N GLY A 24 0.26 5.41 -5.04
CA GLY A 24 1.66 5.78 -4.83
C GLY A 24 2.55 5.06 -5.83
N PRO A 25 3.82 5.48 -5.96
CA PRO A 25 4.75 4.82 -6.88
C PRO A 25 4.97 3.36 -6.48
N TRP A 26 4.94 2.46 -7.46
CA TRP A 26 5.41 1.09 -7.32
C TRP A 26 6.72 0.93 -8.08
N SER A 27 7.82 0.87 -7.34
CA SER A 27 9.14 0.73 -7.94
C SER A 27 9.24 -0.56 -8.76
N GLU A 28 10.08 -0.53 -9.78
CA GLU A 28 10.46 -1.74 -10.49
C GLU A 28 11.22 -2.67 -9.54
N ILE A 29 10.56 -3.74 -9.13
CA ILE A 29 11.08 -4.73 -8.17
C ILE A 29 11.10 -6.12 -8.79
N THR A 30 12.00 -6.96 -8.32
CA THR A 30 12.05 -8.38 -8.70
C THR A 30 10.90 -9.17 -8.05
N SER A 31 10.62 -10.36 -8.58
CA SER A 31 9.64 -11.28 -7.97
C SER A 31 10.02 -11.65 -6.53
N THR A 32 11.32 -11.78 -6.23
CA THR A 32 11.80 -12.09 -4.87
C THR A 32 11.50 -10.94 -3.92
N GLN A 33 11.91 -9.71 -4.27
CA GLN A 33 11.63 -8.51 -3.48
C GLN A 33 10.12 -8.31 -3.27
N ARG A 34 9.32 -8.61 -4.30
CA ARG A 34 7.86 -8.59 -4.16
C ARG A 34 7.36 -9.56 -3.09
N MET A 35 7.87 -10.79 -3.06
CA MET A 35 7.49 -11.77 -2.05
C MET A 35 7.93 -11.34 -0.64
N ASP A 36 9.10 -10.72 -0.51
CA ASP A 36 9.58 -10.17 0.77
C ASP A 36 8.69 -9.03 1.26
N ILE A 37 8.28 -8.13 0.36
CA ILE A 37 7.31 -7.06 0.64
C ILE A 37 5.97 -7.66 1.09
N ILE A 38 5.44 -8.66 0.38
CA ILE A 38 4.18 -9.34 0.73
C ILE A 38 4.29 -9.97 2.13
N ALA A 39 5.39 -10.67 2.41
CA ALA A 39 5.62 -11.30 3.71
C ALA A 39 5.67 -10.27 4.85
N ALA A 40 6.33 -9.13 4.63
CA ALA A 40 6.39 -8.05 5.60
C ALA A 40 5.03 -7.37 5.81
N LEU A 41 4.26 -7.16 4.74
CA LEU A 41 2.93 -6.54 4.79
C LEU A 41 1.87 -7.44 5.43
N ALA A 42 2.04 -8.77 5.41
CA ALA A 42 1.14 -9.71 6.06
C ALA A 42 1.05 -9.52 7.59
N ALA A 43 2.00 -8.81 8.22
CA ALA A 43 1.90 -8.44 9.63
C ALA A 43 0.82 -7.38 9.91
N LEU A 44 0.33 -6.68 8.89
CA LEU A 44 -0.66 -5.60 9.03
C LEU A 44 -2.11 -6.05 8.86
N GLY A 45 -2.35 -7.31 8.47
CA GLY A 45 -3.69 -7.82 8.18
C GLY A 45 -3.69 -9.16 7.45
N SER A 46 -4.82 -9.53 6.88
CA SER A 46 -4.98 -10.79 6.14
C SER A 46 -4.52 -10.61 4.70
N MET A 47 -3.55 -11.41 4.27
CA MET A 47 -3.01 -11.39 2.91
C MET A 47 -3.65 -12.48 2.04
N ASN A 48 -4.16 -12.11 0.87
CA ASN A 48 -4.57 -13.04 -0.18
C ASN A 48 -3.62 -12.92 -1.37
N VAL A 49 -2.92 -14.01 -1.71
CA VAL A 49 -1.95 -14.08 -2.81
C VAL A 49 -2.43 -14.97 -3.97
N ASN A 50 -3.63 -15.57 -3.87
CA ASN A 50 -4.14 -16.56 -4.82
C ASN A 50 -4.99 -15.93 -5.94
N ASP A 51 -4.67 -14.69 -6.33
CA ASP A 51 -5.40 -13.99 -7.38
C ASP A 51 -4.96 -14.46 -8.78
N PRO A 52 -5.89 -14.74 -9.71
CA PRO A 52 -5.56 -15.20 -11.06
C PRO A 52 -4.78 -14.17 -11.88
N CYS A 53 -4.79 -12.88 -11.51
CA CYS A 53 -3.99 -11.83 -12.11
C CYS A 53 -2.61 -11.65 -11.43
N ASN A 54 -2.20 -12.58 -10.56
CA ASN A 54 -0.95 -12.53 -9.79
C ASN A 54 -0.85 -11.26 -8.92
N VAL A 55 -1.99 -10.76 -8.46
CA VAL A 55 -2.10 -9.63 -7.54
C VAL A 55 -2.15 -10.17 -6.11
N ALA A 56 -1.52 -9.49 -5.15
CA ALA A 56 -1.73 -9.77 -3.74
C ALA A 56 -2.59 -8.67 -3.11
N THR A 57 -3.56 -9.06 -2.31
CA THR A 57 -4.46 -8.13 -1.61
C THR A 57 -4.29 -8.29 -0.11
N LEU A 58 -3.90 -7.20 0.55
CA LEU A 58 -3.90 -7.10 2.00
C LEU A 58 -5.24 -6.49 2.45
N CYS A 59 -5.96 -7.18 3.31
CA CYS A 59 -7.16 -6.70 3.98
C CYS A 59 -6.85 -6.42 5.46
N ALA A 60 -7.10 -5.19 5.90
CA ALA A 60 -6.86 -4.74 7.26
C ALA A 60 -8.07 -3.98 7.83
N THR A 61 -8.03 -3.68 9.13
CA THR A 61 -9.12 -2.93 9.80
C THR A 61 -9.33 -1.53 9.24
N TRP A 62 -8.28 -0.94 8.65
CA TRP A 62 -8.32 0.39 8.05
C TRP A 62 -8.74 0.39 6.57
N GLY A 63 -8.76 -0.76 5.89
CA GLY A 63 -9.05 -0.84 4.47
C GLY A 63 -8.32 -1.99 3.77
N PHE A 64 -7.91 -1.76 2.54
CA PHE A 64 -7.18 -2.76 1.76
C PHE A 64 -6.10 -2.14 0.86
N LEU A 65 -5.05 -2.91 0.64
CA LEU A 65 -3.92 -2.57 -0.23
C LEU A 65 -3.78 -3.63 -1.31
N VAL A 66 -3.65 -3.17 -2.55
CA VAL A 66 -3.47 -4.02 -3.73
C VAL A 66 -2.01 -3.93 -4.17
N ILE A 67 -1.31 -5.06 -4.10
CA ILE A 67 0.11 -5.22 -4.45
C ILE A 67 0.19 -5.86 -5.85
N PRO A 68 0.48 -5.08 -6.89
CA PRO A 68 0.50 -5.59 -8.25
C PRO A 68 1.70 -6.51 -8.49
N PRO A 69 1.71 -7.28 -9.59
CA PRO A 69 2.90 -7.99 -10.04
C PRO A 69 4.02 -7.01 -10.46
N PRO A 70 5.27 -7.49 -10.61
CA PRO A 70 6.38 -6.67 -11.13
C PRO A 70 6.04 -6.02 -12.48
N GLY A 71 6.54 -4.79 -12.69
CA GLY A 71 6.35 -4.03 -13.94
C GLY A 71 5.14 -3.09 -13.98
N PHE A 72 4.29 -3.09 -12.95
CA PHE A 72 3.25 -2.07 -12.80
C PHE A 72 3.84 -0.76 -12.21
N PRO A 73 3.36 0.42 -12.63
CA PRO A 73 3.94 1.69 -12.18
C PRO A 73 3.41 2.19 -10.83
N GLU A 74 2.26 1.69 -10.38
CA GLU A 74 1.51 2.26 -9.28
C GLU A 74 1.00 1.21 -8.28
N LEU A 75 1.00 1.59 -7.01
CA LEU A 75 0.42 0.86 -5.91
C LEU A 75 -0.88 1.54 -5.49
N LYS A 76 -1.94 0.77 -5.23
CA LYS A 76 -3.26 1.31 -4.84
C LYS A 76 -3.63 0.89 -3.43
N ILE A 77 -4.02 1.86 -2.61
CA ILE A 77 -4.54 1.66 -1.26
C ILE A 77 -5.91 2.33 -1.11
N SER A 78 -6.82 1.63 -0.45
CA SER A 78 -8.19 2.09 -0.22
C SER A 78 -8.49 2.03 1.27
N PHE A 79 -9.02 3.12 1.83
CA PHE A 79 -9.36 3.23 3.23
C PHE A 79 -10.86 3.32 3.45
N TYR A 80 -11.37 2.71 4.51
CA TYR A 80 -12.76 2.88 4.93
C TYR A 80 -13.04 4.34 5.36
N PRO A 81 -14.29 4.82 5.25
CA PRO A 81 -14.63 6.23 5.45
C PRO A 81 -14.38 6.69 6.90
N HIS A 82 -14.55 5.78 7.85
CA HIS A 82 -14.40 6.03 9.29
C HIS A 82 -12.94 6.21 9.75
N VAL A 83 -11.96 5.93 8.90
CA VAL A 83 -10.54 6.11 9.26
C VAL A 83 -10.20 7.59 9.33
N ALA A 84 -9.74 8.04 10.50
CA ALA A 84 -9.34 9.41 10.76
C ALA A 84 -8.06 9.79 10.01
N SER A 85 -7.94 11.05 9.58
CA SER A 85 -6.86 11.51 8.69
C SER A 85 -5.45 11.37 9.27
N ASN A 86 -5.29 11.53 10.58
CA ASN A 86 -4.02 11.29 11.27
C ASN A 86 -3.60 9.81 11.19
N ASN A 87 -4.55 8.88 11.28
CA ASN A 87 -4.30 7.46 11.12
C ASN A 87 -3.98 7.11 9.66
N LEU A 88 -4.61 7.77 8.68
CA LEU A 88 -4.30 7.57 7.25
C LEU A 88 -2.82 7.83 6.95
N ASN A 89 -2.29 9.00 7.34
CA ASN A 89 -0.90 9.35 7.09
C ASN A 89 0.06 8.37 7.77
N GLY A 90 -0.22 7.94 8.99
CA GLY A 90 0.58 6.93 9.68
C GLY A 90 0.65 5.60 8.93
N ILE A 91 -0.48 5.14 8.40
CA ILE A 91 -0.56 3.88 7.63
C ILE A 91 0.16 4.00 6.29
N LEU A 92 -0.04 5.10 5.56
CA LEU A 92 0.65 5.37 4.28
C LEU A 92 2.18 5.37 4.47
N MET A 93 2.65 6.02 5.54
CA MET A 93 4.06 6.04 5.90
C MET A 93 4.61 4.67 6.26
N GLN A 94 3.87 3.89 7.05
CA GLN A 94 4.27 2.54 7.43
C GLN A 94 4.41 1.62 6.21
N ILE A 95 3.44 1.66 5.30
CA ILE A 95 3.46 0.85 4.06
C ILE A 95 4.64 1.26 3.19
N TYR A 96 4.84 2.56 2.98
CA TYR A 96 5.99 3.06 2.22
C TYR A 96 7.32 2.61 2.82
N GLN A 97 7.47 2.67 4.14
CA GLN A 97 8.68 2.23 4.83
C GLN A 97 8.96 0.74 4.60
N ILE A 98 7.92 -0.11 4.67
CA ILE A 98 8.05 -1.55 4.42
C ILE A 98 8.52 -1.79 2.98
N ILE A 99 7.91 -1.12 2.01
CA ILE A 99 8.28 -1.25 0.59
C ILE A 99 9.72 -0.80 0.38
N ALA A 100 10.08 0.40 0.83
CA ALA A 100 11.41 0.98 0.67
C ALA A 100 12.53 0.17 1.37
N THR A 101 12.19 -0.61 2.40
CA THR A 101 13.13 -1.49 3.09
C THR A 101 13.39 -2.79 2.33
N ASN A 102 12.36 -3.36 1.69
CA ASN A 102 12.43 -4.67 1.03
C ASN A 102 12.63 -4.57 -0.50
N ALA A 103 12.55 -3.38 -1.08
CA ALA A 103 12.81 -3.13 -2.50
C ALA A 103 14.30 -2.83 -2.82
N ARG A 104 15.20 -2.96 -1.84
CA ARG A 104 16.64 -2.72 -1.99
C ARG A 104 17.40 -3.94 -2.47
#